data_AF-A0A534UFZ3-F1
#
_entry.id   AF-A0A534UFZ3-F1
#
_cell.length_a   1.000
_cell.length_b   1.000
_cell.length_c   1.000
_cell.angle_alpha   90.00
_cell.angle_beta   90.00
_cell.angle_gamma   90.00
#
_symmetry.space_group_name_H-M   'P 1'
#
loop_
_entity.id
_entity.type
_entity.pdbx_description
1 polymer ?
#
loop_
_entity_poly.entity_id
_entity_poly.type
_entity_poly.pdbx_seq_one_letter_code
_entity_poly.pdbx_strand_id
1 'polypeptide(L)' 'MKKTPNRRRPSRDQMRREYRFDYRKSRPNRFASLMKGGTVAVVLDPDVASVFRSPESVNSLLRLVITALPKQTKAQLKSG' A
#
# COMPACT_ATOMS: atom_id res chain seq x y z
N MET A 1 -6.39 12.38 -57.01
CA MET A 1 -6.58 12.95 -55.65
C MET A 1 -6.32 11.86 -54.61
N LYS A 2 -5.34 12.02 -53.70
CA LYS A 2 -5.10 11.05 -52.62
C LYS A 2 -6.13 11.28 -51.50
N LYS A 3 -6.92 10.25 -51.16
CA LYS A 3 -7.86 10.28 -50.03
C LYS A 3 -7.09 10.15 -48.71
N THR A 4 -7.32 11.09 -47.79
CA THR A 4 -6.76 11.07 -46.43
C THR A 4 -7.43 9.97 -45.61
N PRO A 5 -6.68 9.12 -44.87
CA PRO A 5 -7.28 8.01 -44.12
C PRO A 5 -8.11 8.54 -42.94
N ASN A 6 -9.35 8.06 -42.84
CA ASN A 6 -10.28 8.37 -41.76
C ASN A 6 -9.76 7.80 -40.43
N ARG A 7 -9.24 8.67 -39.56
CA ARG A 7 -8.70 8.28 -38.25
C ARG A 7 -9.86 8.09 -37.26
N ARG A 8 -10.18 6.83 -36.93
CA ARG A 8 -11.16 6.48 -35.90
C ARG A 8 -10.77 7.15 -34.58
N ARG A 9 -11.71 7.89 -33.98
CA ARG A 9 -11.52 8.50 -32.66
C ARG A 9 -11.64 7.39 -31.60
N PRO A 10 -10.68 7.27 -30.66
CA PRO A 10 -10.79 6.31 -29.57
C PRO A 10 -12.03 6.61 -28.72
N SER A 11 -12.69 5.56 -28.19
CA SER A 11 -13.82 5.72 -27.26
C SER A 11 -13.37 6.49 -26.02
N ARG A 12 -14.28 7.19 -25.35
CA ARG A 12 -13.97 7.99 -24.15
C ARG A 12 -13.32 7.17 -23.03
N ASP A 13 -13.65 5.87 -22.94
CA ASP A 13 -13.11 4.96 -21.92
C ASP A 13 -11.76 4.33 -22.32
N GLN A 14 -11.30 4.54 -23.54
CA GLN A 14 -10.04 3.98 -23.99
C GLN A 14 -8.87 4.88 -23.59
N MET A 15 -8.03 4.35 -22.71
CA MET A 15 -6.76 4.94 -22.33
C MET A 15 -5.92 5.25 -23.58
N ARG A 16 -5.38 6.47 -23.65
CA ARG A 16 -4.58 6.91 -24.81
C ARG A 16 -3.32 6.08 -24.95
N ARG A 17 -2.76 6.04 -26.17
CA ARG A 17 -1.61 5.16 -26.48
C ARG A 17 -0.40 5.47 -25.60
N GLU A 18 -0.19 6.73 -25.25
CA GLU A 18 0.89 7.22 -24.39
C GLU A 18 0.82 6.70 -22.94
N TYR A 19 -0.34 6.25 -22.48
CA TYR A 19 -0.52 5.70 -21.13
C TYR A 19 -0.43 4.16 -21.10
N ARG A 20 -0.13 3.50 -22.22
CA ARG A 20 0.18 2.06 -22.25
C ARG A 20 1.62 1.84 -21.80
N PHE A 21 1.82 1.83 -20.49
CA PHE A 21 3.13 1.57 -19.89
C PHE A 21 3.47 0.08 -19.94
N ASP A 22 4.72 -0.24 -20.29
CA ASP A 22 5.28 -1.58 -20.14
C ASP A 22 5.81 -1.74 -18.71
N TYR A 23 4.95 -2.26 -17.83
CA TYR A 23 5.29 -2.44 -16.42
C TYR A 23 6.43 -3.43 -16.17
N ARG A 24 6.82 -4.24 -17.16
CA ARG A 24 8.01 -5.11 -17.06
C ARG A 24 9.31 -4.30 -17.06
N LYS A 25 9.27 -3.08 -17.58
CA LYS A 25 10.40 -2.13 -17.59
C LYS A 25 10.34 -1.12 -16.44
N SER A 26 9.29 -1.17 -15.62
CA SER A 26 9.14 -0.26 -14.49
C SER A 26 10.14 -0.59 -13.39
N ARG A 27 10.63 0.46 -12.70
CA ARG A 27 11.41 0.26 -11.48
C ARG A 27 10.49 -0.26 -10.38
N PRO A 28 10.97 -1.16 -9.51
CA PRO A 28 10.19 -1.60 -8.36
C PRO A 28 9.84 -0.41 -7.46
N ASN A 29 8.69 -0.49 -6.78
CA ASN A 29 8.26 0.55 -5.85
C ASN A 29 9.38 0.85 -4.84
N ARG A 30 9.71 2.14 -4.64
CA ARG A 30 10.77 2.59 -3.72
C ARG A 30 10.60 2.08 -2.29
N PHE A 31 9.37 1.76 -1.90
CA PHE A 31 9.03 1.22 -0.58
C PHE A 31 8.90 -0.31 -0.55
N ALA A 32 9.06 -1.01 -1.68
CA ALA A 32 8.94 -2.46 -1.73
C ALA A 32 9.90 -3.16 -0.77
N SER A 33 11.11 -2.60 -0.59
CA SER A 33 12.08 -3.11 0.38
C SER A 33 11.61 -3.01 1.84
N LEU A 34 10.80 -2.00 2.18
CA LEU A 34 10.22 -1.84 3.52
C LEU A 34 9.08 -2.83 3.77
N MET A 35 8.46 -3.33 2.70
CA MET A 35 7.34 -4.28 2.78
C MET A 35 7.77 -5.75 2.67
N LYS A 36 9.07 -6.02 2.68
CA LYS A 36 9.60 -7.39 2.64
C LYS A 36 9.21 -8.16 3.90
N GLY A 37 8.89 -9.45 3.75
CA GLY A 37 8.65 -10.34 4.89
C GLY A 37 7.25 -10.26 5.50
N GLY A 38 6.23 -9.80 4.74
CA GLY A 38 4.86 -9.74 5.23
C GLY A 38 4.56 -8.54 6.12
N THR A 39 5.36 -7.47 6.03
CA THR A 39 5.12 -6.22 6.74
C THR A 39 3.78 -5.61 6.34
N VAL A 40 3.03 -5.12 7.33
CA VAL A 40 1.77 -4.40 7.12
C VAL A 40 2.05 -2.89 7.23
N ALA A 41 1.58 -2.10 6.27
CA ALA A 41 1.60 -0.65 6.37
C ALA A 41 0.37 -0.19 7.14
N VAL A 42 0.58 0.62 8.18
CA VAL A 42 -0.47 1.24 8.98
C VAL A 42 -0.35 2.75 8.87
N VAL A 43 -1.45 3.43 8.61
CA VAL A 43 -1.52 4.89 8.59
C VAL A 43 -1.87 5.34 10.01
N LEU A 44 -1.09 6.27 10.55
CA LEU A 44 -1.37 6.91 11.83
C LEU A 44 -2.12 8.22 11.59
N ASP A 45 -3.01 8.55 12.52
CA ASP A 45 -3.65 9.86 12.53
C ASP A 45 -2.63 10.98 12.82
N PRO A 46 -2.88 12.23 12.36
CA PRO A 46 -1.88 13.31 12.44
C PRO A 46 -1.42 13.65 13.85
N ASP A 47 -2.32 13.56 14.83
CA ASP A 47 -2.04 13.78 16.25
C ASP A 47 -1.09 12.70 16.80
N VAL A 48 -1.34 11.43 16.49
CA VAL A 48 -0.48 10.31 16.88
C VAL A 48 0.89 10.39 16.18
N ALA A 49 0.88 10.71 14.89
CA ALA A 49 2.11 10.88 14.10
C ALA A 49 2.97 12.07 14.57
N SER A 50 2.35 13.08 15.19
CA SER A 50 3.08 14.21 15.77
C SER A 50 3.97 13.81 16.95
N VAL A 51 3.53 12.80 17.71
CA VAL A 51 4.24 12.23 18.86
C VAL A 51 5.27 11.20 18.41
N PHE A 52 4.87 10.27 17.54
CA PHE A 52 5.73 9.19 17.07
C PHE A 52 6.35 9.48 15.71
N ARG A 53 7.59 9.98 15.71
CA ARG A 53 8.31 10.36 14.48
C ARG A 53 9.04 9.22 13.78
N SER A 54 9.02 8.01 14.34
CA SER A 54 9.71 6.85 13.77
C SER A 54 8.96 5.52 14.03
N PRO A 55 9.06 4.56 13.10
CA PRO A 55 8.44 3.24 13.27
C PRO A 55 9.03 2.45 14.44
N GLU A 56 10.30 2.68 14.80
CA GLU A 56 10.95 2.03 15.95
C GLU A 56 10.27 2.46 17.26
N SER A 57 9.96 3.75 17.41
CA SER A 57 9.30 4.29 18.60
C SER A 57 7.90 3.70 18.79
N VAL A 58 7.10 3.66 17.71
CA VAL A 58 5.76 3.04 17.71
C VAL A 58 5.86 1.55 18.09
N ASN A 59 6.71 0.80 17.40
CA ASN A 59 6.82 -0.64 17.60
C ASN A 59 7.35 -0.99 19.00
N SER A 60 8.24 -0.18 19.58
CA SER A 60 8.70 -0.36 20.94
C SER A 60 7.55 -0.24 21.93
N LEU A 61 6.75 0.84 21.84
CA LEU A 61 5.59 1.04 22.70
C LEU A 61 4.56 -0.07 22.55
N LEU A 62 4.21 -0.45 21.32
CA LEU A 62 3.24 -1.52 21.06
C LEU A 62 3.71 -2.86 21.65
N ARG A 63 5.00 -3.18 21.59
CA ARG A 63 5.56 -4.38 22.21
C ARG A 63 5.52 -4.32 23.74
N LEU A 64 5.79 -3.16 24.32
CA LEU A 64 5.65 -2.95 25.78
C LEU A 64 4.20 -3.17 26.21
N VAL A 65 3.23 -2.62 25.47
CA VAL A 65 1.80 -2.82 25.73
C VAL A 65 1.44 -4.30 25.62
N ILE A 66 1.87 -4.99 24.56
CA ILE A 66 1.63 -6.44 24.40
C ILE A 66 2.21 -7.24 25.58
N THR A 67 3.37 -6.83 26.11
CA THR A 67 4.02 -7.52 27.23
C THR A 67 3.34 -7.23 28.57
N ALA A 68 2.87 -5.99 28.77
CA ALA A 68 2.20 -5.55 29.98
C ALA A 68 0.75 -6.04 30.07
N LEU A 69 0.10 -6.25 28.92
CA LEU A 69 -1.24 -6.82 28.89
C LEU A 69 -1.17 -8.31 29.29
N PRO A 70 -2.01 -8.76 30.25
CA PRO A 70 -2.11 -10.18 30.53
C PRO A 70 -2.50 -10.87 29.23
N LYS A 71 -1.78 -11.94 28.87
CA LYS A 71 -2.12 -12.79 27.73
C LYS A 71 -3.60 -13.11 27.86
N GLN A 72 -4.45 -12.50 27.04
CA GLN A 72 -5.78 -13.02 26.83
C GLN A 72 -5.55 -14.36 26.14
N THR A 73 -5.50 -15.39 26.98
CA THR A 73 -5.47 -16.79 26.58
C THR A 73 -6.55 -16.93 25.54
N LYS A 74 -6.19 -17.42 24.35
CA LYS A 74 -7.07 -17.71 23.24
C LYS A 74 -8.36 -18.37 23.76
N ALA A 75 -9.36 -17.57 24.04
CA ALA A 75 -10.70 -17.97 24.38
C ALA A 75 -11.55 -17.23 23.35
N GLN A 76 -12.27 -18.01 22.55
CA GLN A 76 -13.23 -17.55 21.54
C GLN A 76 -12.66 -17.24 20.15
N LEU A 77 -12.10 -18.27 19.51
CA LEU A 77 -12.35 -18.54 18.09
C LEU A 77 -12.81 -20.01 17.95
N LYS A 78 -13.93 -20.31 18.61
CA LYS A 78 -14.82 -21.44 18.33
C LYS A 78 -16.25 -21.03 18.69
N SER A 79 -16.92 -20.41 17.72
CA SER A 79 -18.38 -20.24 17.60
C SER A 79 -18.61 -19.35 16.37
N GLY A 80 -19.22 -19.79 15.27
CA GLY A 80 -19.85 -21.05 14.90
C GLY A 80 -19.92 -21.14 13.39
#